data_AF-A0A8J5K4S7-F1
#
_entry.id   AF-A0A8J5K4S7-F1
#
_cell.length_a   1.000
_cell.length_b   1.000
_cell.length_c   1.000
_cell.angle_alpha   90.00
_cell.angle_beta   90.00
_cell.angle_gamma   90.00
#
_symmetry.space_group_name_H-M   'P 1'
#
loop_
_entity.id
_entity.type
_entity.pdbx_description
1 polymer ?
#
loop_
_entity_poly.entity_id
_entity_poly.type
_entity_poly.pdbx_seq_one_letter_code
_entity_poly.pdbx_strand_id
1 'polypeptide(L)'
;MSIEAASVRILQQWDELKLHFDLCRKEEHCYTAEQLYSMFSDKKNHIFLIFFKSVFGDVQHVNKKFEAAVHDPTKLLNDLVHLIDSFSSRIVIPERKVNVDDVLENYLGPKPYLGFEFEREMSECKFTDEEDIR
;
A
#
# COMPACT_ATOMS: atom_id res chain seq x y z
N MET A 1 1.27 -18.14 -1.62
CA MET A 1 1.69 -16.83 -2.19
C MET A 1 1.28 -15.76 -1.21
N SER A 2 2.18 -14.87 -0.79
CA SER A 2 1.84 -13.73 0.05
C SER A 2 1.27 -12.58 -0.79
N ILE A 3 0.47 -11.71 -0.15
CA ILE A 3 -0.02 -10.47 -0.75
C ILE A 3 1.12 -9.52 -1.13
N GLU A 4 2.19 -9.51 -0.32
CA GLU A 4 3.42 -8.76 -0.59
C GLU A 4 4.03 -9.17 -1.94
N ALA A 5 4.27 -10.47 -2.15
CA ALA A 5 4.84 -10.97 -3.40
C ALA A 5 3.91 -10.77 -4.61
N ALA A 6 2.60 -10.71 -4.41
CA ALA A 6 1.65 -10.34 -5.46
C ALA A 6 1.78 -8.85 -5.81
N SER A 7 1.79 -7.96 -4.82
CA SER A 7 1.93 -6.51 -5.02
C SER A 7 3.22 -6.13 -5.76
N VAL A 8 4.34 -6.77 -5.41
CA VAL A 8 5.63 -6.55 -6.07
C VAL A 8 5.57 -6.96 -7.54
N ARG A 9 5.02 -8.14 -7.86
CA ARG A 9 4.91 -8.61 -9.24
C ARG A 9 3.96 -7.76 -10.08
N ILE A 10 2.82 -7.35 -9.51
CA ILE A 10 1.86 -6.48 -10.19
C ILE A 10 2.52 -5.14 -10.53
N LEU A 11 3.26 -4.53 -9.60
CA LEU A 11 3.97 -3.27 -9.85
C LEU A 11 5.09 -3.43 -10.89
N GLN A 12 5.83 -4.55 -10.85
CA GLN A 12 6.88 -4.84 -11.82
C GLN A 12 6.37 -5.03 -13.24
N GLN A 13 5.11 -5.45 -13.40
CA GLN A 13 4.49 -5.75 -14.69
C GLN A 13 3.33 -4.77 -14.99
N TRP A 14 3.33 -3.58 -14.38
CA TRP A 14 2.17 -2.69 -14.41
C TRP A 14 1.77 -2.32 -15.84
N ASP A 15 2.74 -1.91 -16.66
CA ASP A 15 2.51 -1.49 -18.03
C ASP A 15 2.17 -2.67 -18.94
N GLU A 16 2.81 -3.82 -18.74
CA GLU A 16 2.49 -5.05 -19.47
C GLU A 16 1.08 -5.55 -19.17
N LEU A 17 0.66 -5.51 -17.90
CA LEU A 17 -0.70 -5.87 -17.50
C LEU A 17 -1.72 -4.89 -18.08
N LYS A 18 -1.43 -3.58 -18.03
CA LYS A 18 -2.26 -2.55 -18.66
C LYS A 18 -2.43 -2.82 -20.16
N LEU A 19 -1.34 -3.09 -20.87
CA LEU A 19 -1.37 -3.40 -22.30
C LEU A 19 -2.13 -4.71 -22.58
N HIS A 20 -1.89 -5.75 -21.79
CA HIS A 20 -2.58 -7.03 -21.93
C HIS A 20 -4.10 -6.87 -21.81
N PHE A 21 -4.58 -6.16 -20.78
CA PHE A 21 -6.00 -5.92 -20.60
C PHE A 21 -6.59 -4.99 -21.66
N ASP A 22 -5.79 -4.07 -22.22
CA ASP A 22 -6.19 -3.24 -23.36
C ASP A 22 -6.43 -4.07 -24.64
N LEU A 23 -5.62 -5.10 -24.87
CA LEU A 23 -5.80 -6.01 -25.99
C LEU A 23 -7.01 -6.93 -25.76
N CYS A 24 -7.07 -7.59 -24.61
CA CYS A 24 -8.17 -8.50 -24.28
C CYS A 24 -9.55 -7.82 -24.30
N ARG A 25 -9.67 -6.58 -23.81
CA ARG A 25 -10.96 -5.86 -23.87
C ARG A 25 -11.41 -5.56 -25.31
N LYS A 26 -10.45 -5.38 -26.24
CA LYS A 26 -10.72 -5.06 -27.65
C LYS A 26 -11.04 -6.30 -28.47
N GLU A 27 -10.31 -7.40 -28.23
CA GLU A 27 -10.43 -8.62 -29.01
C GLU A 27 -11.55 -9.54 -28.51
N GLU A 28 -11.70 -9.66 -27.19
CA GLU A 28 -12.62 -10.62 -26.57
C GLU A 28 -13.92 -9.98 -26.07
N HIS A 29 -14.04 -8.65 -26.16
CA HIS A 29 -15.14 -7.87 -25.56
C HIS A 29 -15.39 -8.23 -24.08
N CYS A 30 -14.32 -8.56 -23.37
CA CYS A 30 -14.37 -9.02 -21.99
C CYS A 30 -14.54 -7.85 -21.02
N TYR A 31 -15.68 -7.80 -20.34
CA TYR A 31 -15.98 -6.76 -19.33
C TYR A 31 -14.93 -6.72 -18.20
N THR A 32 -14.45 -7.88 -17.75
CA THR A 32 -13.41 -7.96 -16.72
C THR A 32 -12.10 -7.32 -17.20
N ALA A 33 -11.73 -7.53 -18.46
CA ALA A 33 -10.54 -6.90 -19.04
C ALA A 33 -10.73 -5.38 -19.16
N GLU A 34 -11.94 -4.90 -19.47
CA GLU A 34 -12.24 -3.47 -19.47
C GLU A 34 -12.12 -2.85 -18.07
N GLN A 35 -12.66 -3.50 -17.03
CA GLN A 35 -12.51 -3.04 -15.64
C GLN A 35 -11.04 -3.00 -15.22
N LEU A 36 -10.28 -4.07 -15.50
CA LEU A 36 -8.87 -4.13 -15.14
C LEU A 36 -8.06 -3.09 -15.91
N TYR A 37 -8.28 -2.92 -17.22
CA TYR A 37 -7.64 -1.85 -17.98
C TYR A 37 -7.92 -0.47 -17.39
N SER A 38 -9.17 -0.20 -16.98
CA SER A 38 -9.54 1.05 -16.32
C SER A 38 -8.77 1.24 -15.00
N MET A 39 -8.71 0.20 -14.16
CA MET A 39 -7.95 0.24 -12.90
C MET A 39 -6.46 0.51 -13.10
N PHE A 40 -5.82 -0.15 -14.07
CA PHE A 40 -4.40 0.04 -14.39
C PHE A 40 -4.11 1.36 -15.12
N SER A 41 -5.13 1.96 -15.73
CA SER A 41 -5.04 3.28 -16.37
C SER A 41 -5.12 4.41 -15.36
N ASP A 42 -5.75 4.20 -14.22
CA ASP A 42 -5.78 5.17 -13.13
C ASP A 42 -4.46 5.18 -12.35
N LYS A 43 -3.74 6.30 -12.45
CA LYS A 43 -2.47 6.51 -11.77
C LYS A 43 -2.60 6.55 -10.24
N LYS A 44 -3.78 6.88 -9.71
CA LYS A 44 -4.06 6.80 -8.25
C LYS A 44 -3.90 5.37 -7.75
N ASN A 45 -4.41 4.38 -8.49
CA ASN A 45 -4.28 2.97 -8.12
C ASN A 45 -2.82 2.50 -8.12
N HIS A 46 -2.03 2.96 -9.10
CA HIS A 46 -0.59 2.68 -9.15
C HIS A 46 0.14 3.21 -7.90
N ILE A 47 -0.07 4.49 -7.59
CA ILE A 47 0.55 5.16 -6.44
C ILE A 47 0.10 4.52 -5.13
N PHE A 48 -1.18 4.17 -5.01
CA PHE A 48 -1.72 3.49 -3.84
C PHE A 48 -1.07 2.11 -3.64
N LEU A 49 -0.85 1.36 -4.73
CA LEU A 49 -0.17 0.07 -4.65
C LEU A 49 1.32 0.20 -4.30
N ILE A 50 1.99 1.27 -4.76
CA ILE A 50 3.37 1.60 -4.33
C ILE A 50 3.44 1.81 -2.82
N PHE A 51 2.51 2.60 -2.26
CA PHE A 51 2.42 2.78 -0.81
C PHE A 51 2.23 1.43 -0.11
N PHE A 52 1.27 0.63 -0.56
CA PHE A 52 1.00 -0.67 0.05
C PHE A 52 2.12 -1.68 -0.06
N LYS A 53 2.90 -1.69 -1.14
CA LYS A 53 4.10 -2.53 -1.27
C LYS A 53 5.03 -2.34 -0.07
N SER A 54 5.23 -1.10 0.37
CA SER A 54 6.06 -0.81 1.56
C SER A 54 5.45 -1.37 2.85
N VAL A 55 4.13 -1.24 3.01
CA VAL A 55 3.37 -1.73 4.17
C VAL A 55 3.39 -3.27 4.22
N PHE A 56 3.12 -3.91 3.10
CA PHE A 56 3.09 -5.37 3.00
C PHE A 56 4.46 -6.00 3.23
N GLY A 57 5.55 -5.31 2.88
CA GLY A 57 6.91 -5.76 3.22
C GLY A 57 7.10 -5.96 4.72
N ASP A 58 6.73 -4.96 5.52
CA ASP A 58 6.88 -5.00 6.97
C ASP A 58 5.94 -6.04 7.61
N VAL A 59 4.68 -6.09 7.15
CA VAL A 59 3.69 -7.08 7.61
C VAL A 59 4.17 -8.50 7.28
N GLN A 60 4.66 -8.74 6.06
CA GLN A 60 5.13 -10.05 5.64
C GLN A 60 6.36 -10.50 6.43
N HIS A 61 7.25 -9.56 6.79
CA HIS A 61 8.41 -9.85 7.63
C HIS A 61 7.99 -10.36 9.00
N VAL A 62 7.05 -9.69 9.66
CA VAL A 62 6.52 -10.14 10.96
C VAL A 62 5.74 -11.45 10.80
N ASN A 63 4.89 -11.58 9.78
CA ASN A 63 4.12 -12.80 9.54
C ASN A 63 5.01 -14.04 9.37
N LYS A 64 6.15 -13.92 8.67
CA LYS A 64 7.13 -15.02 8.56
C LYS A 64 7.71 -15.45 9.91
N LYS A 65 7.83 -14.54 10.89
CA LYS A 65 8.28 -14.88 12.25
C LYS A 65 7.21 -15.64 13.02
N PHE A 66 5.92 -15.31 12.81
CA PHE A 66 4.79 -16.07 13.37
C PHE A 66 4.71 -17.48 12.77
N GLU A 67 5.03 -17.63 11.49
CA GLU A 67 5.04 -18.93 10.79
C GLU A 67 6.25 -19.81 11.15
N ALA A 68 7.25 -19.30 11.87
CA ALA A 68 8.44 -20.04 12.23
C ALA A 68 8.15 -21.17 13.24
N ALA A 69 8.72 -22.34 13.00
CA ALA A 69 8.49 -23.54 13.82
C ALA A 69 8.93 -23.40 15.29
N VAL A 70 9.90 -22.52 15.58
CA VAL A 70 10.36 -22.20 16.93
C VAL A 70 10.44 -20.69 17.06
N HIS A 71 9.68 -20.12 17.98
CA HIS A 71 9.70 -18.69 18.26
C HIS A 71 9.47 -18.43 19.76
N ASP A 72 10.06 -17.34 20.24
CA ASP A 72 9.83 -16.83 21.59
C ASP A 72 8.59 -15.92 21.56
N PRO A 73 7.50 -16.28 22.25
CA PRO A 73 6.26 -15.50 22.24
C PRO A 73 6.44 -14.04 22.67
N THR A 74 7.40 -13.75 23.55
CA THR A 74 7.65 -12.37 24.03
C THR A 74 8.34 -11.53 22.97
N LYS A 75 9.26 -12.12 22.20
CA LYS A 75 9.89 -11.44 21.05
C LYS A 75 8.87 -11.20 19.93
N LEU A 76 7.97 -12.15 19.71
CA LEU A 76 6.94 -12.04 18.71
C LEU A 76 5.93 -10.92 19.03
N LEU A 77 5.58 -10.78 20.32
CA LEU A 77 4.81 -9.63 20.80
C LEU A 77 5.55 -8.32 20.55
N ASN A 78 6.84 -8.24 20.87
CA ASN A 78 7.63 -7.03 20.60
C ASN A 78 7.71 -6.71 19.11
N ASP A 79 7.86 -7.72 18.25
CA ASP A 79 7.85 -7.56 16.79
C ASP A 79 6.51 -6.99 16.29
N LEU A 80 5.39 -7.43 16.87
CA LEU A 80 4.07 -6.90 16.54
C LEU A 80 3.89 -5.45 17.03
N VAL A 81 4.35 -5.14 18.24
CA VAL A 81 4.32 -3.77 18.78
C VAL A 81 5.17 -2.83 17.91
N HIS A 82 6.37 -3.26 17.53
CA HIS A 82 7.23 -2.48 16.63
C HIS A 82 6.62 -2.27 15.24
N LEU A 83 5.86 -3.25 14.72
CA LEU A 83 5.14 -3.08 13.47
C LEU A 83 4.06 -2.00 13.58
N ILE A 84 3.27 -2.02 14.67
CA ILE A 84 2.23 -1.02 14.94
C ILE A 84 2.85 0.37 15.14
N ASP A 85 3.92 0.46 15.92
CA ASP A 85 4.65 1.71 16.15
C ASP A 85 5.22 2.28 14.85
N SER A 86 5.81 1.42 14.00
CA SER A 86 6.32 1.80 12.67
C SER A 86 5.23 2.41 11.82
N PHE A 87 4.05 1.77 11.72
CA PHE A 87 2.93 2.31 10.95
C PHE A 87 2.38 3.60 11.53
N SER A 88 2.19 3.65 12.84
CA SER A 88 1.68 4.82 13.54
C SER A 88 2.61 6.02 13.33
N SER A 89 3.92 5.80 13.42
CA SER A 89 4.92 6.86 13.21
C SER A 89 4.96 7.44 11.79
N ARG A 90 4.46 6.71 10.78
CA ARG A 90 4.38 7.22 9.40
C ARG A 90 3.27 8.22 9.20
N ILE A 91 2.16 8.06 9.93
CA ILE A 91 0.91 8.81 9.70
C ILE A 91 0.59 9.81 10.81
N VAL A 92 1.17 9.66 12.00
CA VAL A 92 0.94 10.53 13.16
C VAL A 92 1.92 11.70 13.17
N ILE A 93 1.55 12.80 13.81
CA ILE A 93 2.43 13.94 14.08
C ILE A 93 3.74 13.46 14.75
N PRO A 94 4.91 13.90 14.26
CA PRO A 94 6.20 13.55 14.87
C PRO A 94 6.20 13.84 16.39
N GLU A 95 6.90 13.02 17.16
CA GLU A 95 7.07 13.13 18.62
C GLU A 95 5.87 12.70 19.49
N ARG A 96 4.71 12.38 18.90
CA ARG A 96 3.57 11.86 19.67
C ARG A 96 3.55 10.34 19.72
N LYS A 97 3.46 9.80 20.93
CA LYS A 97 3.16 8.38 21.17
C LYS A 97 1.65 8.21 21.22
N VAL A 98 1.11 7.31 20.41
CA VAL A 98 -0.30 6.94 20.39
C VAL A 98 -0.48 5.69 21.22
N ASN A 99 -1.42 5.70 22.17
CA ASN A 99 -1.81 4.51 22.91
C ASN A 99 -2.92 3.76 22.18
N VAL A 100 -3.15 2.50 22.54
CA VAL A 100 -4.18 1.66 21.90
C VAL A 100 -5.59 2.26 22.02
N ASP A 101 -5.86 3.02 23.08
CA ASP A 101 -7.17 3.65 23.33
C ASP A 101 -7.36 5.01 22.64
N ASP A 102 -6.31 5.55 22.03
CA ASP A 102 -6.35 6.85 21.36
C ASP A 102 -7.05 6.76 20.00
N VAL A 103 -7.94 7.73 19.71
CA VAL A 103 -8.51 7.88 18.36
C VAL A 103 -7.44 8.47 17.44
N LEU A 104 -6.83 7.61 16.63
CA LEU A 104 -5.72 7.92 15.74
C LEU A 104 -5.97 9.12 14.80
N GLU A 105 -7.21 9.26 14.31
CA GLU A 105 -7.63 10.33 13.39
C GLU A 105 -7.35 11.74 13.95
N ASN A 106 -7.43 11.91 15.28
CA ASN A 106 -7.17 13.18 15.95
C ASN A 106 -5.70 13.62 15.90
N TYR A 107 -4.80 12.72 15.47
CA TYR A 107 -3.36 12.91 15.55
C TYR A 107 -2.64 12.71 14.22
N LEU A 108 -3.39 12.66 13.12
CA LEU A 108 -2.82 12.53 11.79
C LEU A 108 -1.94 13.74 11.46
N GLY A 109 -0.75 13.46 10.94
CA GLY A 109 0.12 14.48 10.38
C GLY A 109 -0.55 15.13 9.16
N PRO A 110 -0.42 16.44 8.96
CA PRO A 110 -1.06 17.12 7.83
C PRO A 110 -0.48 16.70 6.47
N LYS A 111 0.80 16.28 6.44
CA LYS A 111 1.49 15.77 5.26
C LYS A 111 2.49 14.69 5.67
N PRO A 112 2.02 13.47 5.97
CA PRO A 112 2.88 12.37 6.36
C PRO A 112 3.79 11.98 5.19
N TYR A 113 5.02 11.57 5.49
CA TYR A 113 5.93 11.02 4.48
C TYR A 113 5.62 9.55 4.30
N LEU A 114 5.10 9.17 3.12
CA LEU A 114 4.64 7.80 2.84
C LEU A 114 5.67 6.94 2.08
N GLY A 115 6.87 7.49 1.87
CA GLY A 115 8.00 6.80 1.25
C GLY A 115 8.44 7.44 -0.06
N PHE A 116 9.73 7.35 -0.37
CA PHE A 116 10.35 8.10 -1.48
C PHE A 116 9.68 7.83 -2.83
N GLU A 117 9.45 6.55 -3.16
CA GLU A 117 8.82 6.14 -4.42
C GLU A 117 7.39 6.70 -4.52
N PHE A 118 6.63 6.67 -3.43
CA PHE A 118 5.30 7.28 -3.36
C PHE A 118 5.36 8.79 -3.59
N GLU A 119 6.18 9.51 -2.83
CA GLU A 119 6.28 10.98 -2.93
C GLU A 119 6.72 11.43 -4.31
N ARG A 120 7.67 10.72 -4.92
CA ARG A 120 8.14 10.99 -6.28
C ARG A 120 6.99 10.87 -7.28
N GLU A 121 6.30 9.74 -7.31
CA GLU A 121 5.21 9.49 -8.25
C GLU A 121 4.02 10.42 -8.00
N MET A 122 3.72 10.74 -6.74
CA MET A 122 2.70 11.71 -6.35
C MET A 122 3.06 13.12 -6.86
N SER A 123 4.33 13.52 -6.80
CA SER A 123 4.77 14.84 -7.28
C SER A 123 4.70 15.01 -8.80
N GLU A 124 4.85 13.92 -9.55
CA GLU A 124 4.68 13.89 -11.00
C GLU A 124 3.21 13.95 -11.40
N CYS A 125 2.32 13.57 -10.49
CA CYS A 125 0.87 13.60 -10.70
C CYS A 125 0.28 14.92 -10.22
N LYS A 126 -0.20 15.73 -11.17
CA LYS A 126 -1.05 16.88 -10.86
C LYS A 126 -2.47 16.39 -10.60
N PHE A 127 -2.69 15.73 -9.47
CA PHE A 127 -4.05 15.53 -8.99
C PHE A 127 -4.64 16.91 -8.73
N THR A 128 -5.67 17.29 -9.48
CA THR A 128 -6.46 18.47 -9.18
C THR A 128 -7.26 18.16 -7.91
N ASP A 129 -7.10 18.98 -6.89
CA ASP A 129 -7.94 18.95 -5.69
C ASP A 129 -9.34 19.49 -6.06
N GLU A 130 -10.16 18.71 -6.77
CA GLU A 130 -11.57 18.97 -7.17
C GLU A 130 -11.93 17.86 -8.18
N GLU A 131 -12.98 17.06 -8.11
CA GLU A 131 -14.30 17.07 -7.46
C GLU A 131 -14.66 15.59 -7.17
N ASP A 132 -15.13 15.23 -5.97
CA ASP A 132 -16.00 14.07 -5.70
C ASP A 132 -16.32 13.99 -4.20
N ILE A 133 -16.97 15.04 -3.69
CA ILE A 133 -17.89 14.91 -2.56
C ILE A 133 -19.25 15.35 -3.10
N ARG A 134 -20.00 14.40 -3.63
CA ARG A 134 -21.44 14.52 -3.88
C ARG A 134 -22.14 13.30 -3.29
#